data_AF-A0A9B0WK82-F1
#
_entry.id   AF-A0A9B0WK82-F1
#
_cell.length_a   1.000
_cell.length_b   1.000
_cell.length_c   1.000
_cell.angle_alpha   90.00
_cell.angle_beta   90.00
_cell.angle_gamma   90.00
#
_symmetry.space_group_name_H-M   'P 1'
#
loop_
_entity.id
_entity.type
_entity.pdbx_description
1 polymer ?
#
loop_
_entity_poly.entity_id
_entity_poly.type
_entity_poly.pdbx_seq_one_letter_code
_entity_poly.pdbx_strand_id
1 'polypeptide(L)'
;MVPFLFLSCLSIIITRVSFSTLDPCSAYISLNEEWRNTDHQLDKSQDSPLCDHHVDGEWYRFTGMAGEAMPTFCIPENHCGTHAPIWLNGSHPLEGDAIVQRQACASFNGNCCLWNTTVDIKTCPGGYYVYRLTKPSVCFHVYCGHFYEICDEVCHGSCEETSECVCPPGTTLGPDKQTCLDDNECELNNGGCSEICVNLKNSYRCECGVGKVLRSDGKTCDDIEGCHRNNGGCSHSCLVSEKGHQCECPRGLVLSEDNHTCQVPVLCKSNTIEVNIPRDLVGGLELFLTNTSCRGVSNGTHINILFSLKTCGTVVNVVNDKIVASNLVTGLPKQTPGSSGDIIIRTSKLLIPVTCEFPRLYTISEGYVPNLRNSPLEIMSHNHGVFPFILEIFKDNEFEEPYRETLPILKLRDSLYFGIEPLVHVNGLESLVESCFATPTSKIDEILKYYLIRDGCVSDDSVKQYTARDHLAKHFQVPVFKFVGKDHKEVFLHCRVLVCGMLDERSRCAQGCHRRMRRDTAEEDTAGLQNQVLTGGPILIDWGE
;
A
#
# COMPACT_ATOMS: atom_id res chain seq x y z
N MET A 1 27.51 24.43 -88.11
CA MET A 1 27.91 25.16 -86.89
C MET A 1 26.67 25.84 -86.33
N VAL A 2 26.19 25.38 -85.19
CA VAL A 2 25.00 25.88 -84.49
C VAL A 2 25.40 27.10 -83.64
N PRO A 3 24.70 28.25 -83.69
CA PRO A 3 24.99 29.37 -82.82
C PRO A 3 24.26 29.21 -81.47
N PHE A 4 24.98 29.45 -80.38
CA PHE A 4 24.48 29.43 -79.01
C PHE A 4 23.47 30.57 -78.76
N LEU A 5 22.27 30.22 -78.29
CA LEU A 5 21.30 31.14 -77.69
C LEU A 5 21.61 31.30 -76.20
N PHE A 6 22.03 32.49 -75.77
CA PHE A 6 22.13 32.86 -74.36
C PHE A 6 20.73 33.26 -73.85
N LEU A 7 20.17 32.47 -72.92
CA LEU A 7 19.02 32.87 -72.11
C LEU A 7 19.46 33.90 -71.06
N SER A 8 18.96 35.13 -71.13
CA SER A 8 19.06 36.09 -70.01
C SER A 8 17.95 35.82 -69.00
N CYS A 9 18.32 35.35 -67.81
CA CYS A 9 17.41 35.17 -66.69
C CYS A 9 17.16 36.52 -66.01
N LEU A 10 15.93 37.06 -66.10
CA LEU A 10 15.51 38.21 -65.31
C LEU A 10 15.31 37.76 -63.85
N SER A 11 16.19 38.17 -62.95
CA SER A 11 15.99 38.00 -61.51
C SER A 11 14.98 39.03 -61.00
N ILE A 12 13.78 38.58 -60.66
CA ILE A 12 12.80 39.36 -59.90
C ILE A 12 13.33 39.47 -58.47
N ILE A 13 13.71 40.68 -58.06
CA ILE A 13 14.03 40.97 -56.65
C ILE A 13 12.69 40.99 -55.88
N ILE A 14 12.36 39.87 -55.26
CA ILE A 14 11.31 39.83 -54.24
C ILE A 14 11.90 40.48 -52.99
N THR A 15 11.58 41.74 -52.74
CA THR A 15 11.85 42.37 -51.44
C THR A 15 11.06 41.59 -50.40
N ARG A 16 11.77 40.90 -49.49
CA ARG A 16 11.16 40.31 -48.29
C ARG A 16 10.54 41.45 -47.50
N VAL A 17 9.21 41.50 -47.45
CA VAL A 17 8.51 42.28 -46.43
C VAL A 17 8.78 41.55 -45.12
N SER A 18 9.68 42.11 -44.32
CA SER A 18 9.86 41.71 -42.93
C SER A 18 8.57 42.03 -42.20
N PHE A 19 7.78 41.01 -41.86
CA PHE A 19 6.75 41.18 -40.83
C PHE A 19 7.51 41.46 -39.52
N SER A 20 7.67 42.74 -39.18
CA SER A 20 7.99 43.14 -37.82
C SER A 20 6.86 42.62 -36.94
N THR A 21 7.17 41.70 -36.02
CA THR A 21 6.29 41.37 -34.91
C THR A 21 5.84 42.69 -34.29
N LEU A 22 4.55 42.99 -34.31
CA LEU A 22 4.04 44.22 -33.70
C LEU A 22 4.50 44.24 -32.24
N ASP A 23 5.06 45.37 -31.80
CA ASP A 23 5.43 45.52 -30.41
C ASP A 23 4.14 45.50 -29.57
N PRO A 24 3.99 44.58 -28.59
CA PRO A 24 2.79 44.54 -27.77
C PRO A 24 2.56 45.81 -26.94
N CYS A 25 3.58 46.66 -26.76
CA CYS A 25 3.41 48.00 -26.18
C CYS A 25 2.67 48.98 -27.10
N SER A 26 2.60 48.69 -28.40
CA SER A 26 1.93 49.53 -29.41
C SER A 26 0.56 49.01 -29.83
N ALA A 27 0.24 47.74 -29.55
CA ALA A 27 -1.04 47.13 -29.86
C ALA A 27 -1.45 46.14 -28.76
N TYR A 28 -2.46 46.53 -27.98
CA TYR A 28 -3.05 45.74 -26.91
C TYR A 28 -4.55 46.07 -26.77
N ILE A 29 -5.27 45.20 -26.07
CA ILE A 29 -6.68 45.37 -25.72
C ILE A 29 -6.77 45.94 -24.30
N SER A 30 -7.47 47.06 -24.13
CA SER A 30 -7.67 47.65 -22.82
C SER A 30 -8.74 46.89 -22.02
N LEU A 31 -8.38 46.48 -20.80
CA LEU A 31 -9.29 46.02 -19.76
C LEU A 31 -9.55 47.20 -18.82
N ASN A 32 -10.78 47.69 -18.79
CA ASN A 32 -11.14 48.92 -18.09
C ASN A 32 -12.41 48.81 -17.24
N GLU A 33 -12.97 47.62 -17.17
CA GLU A 33 -14.21 47.38 -16.47
C GLU A 33 -14.00 47.44 -14.95
N GLU A 34 -14.78 48.30 -14.26
CA GLU A 34 -14.66 48.58 -12.82
C GLU A 34 -14.73 47.32 -11.94
N TRP A 35 -15.57 46.35 -12.32
CA TRP A 35 -15.74 45.12 -11.57
C TRP A 35 -14.48 44.26 -11.50
N ARG A 36 -13.46 44.49 -12.33
CA ARG A 36 -12.17 43.77 -12.29
C ARG A 36 -11.26 44.22 -11.16
N ASN A 37 -11.55 45.37 -10.57
CA ASN A 37 -10.73 45.93 -9.53
C ASN A 37 -10.75 45.03 -8.28
N THR A 38 -9.62 44.87 -7.62
CA THR A 38 -9.53 44.12 -6.35
C THR A 38 -10.46 44.64 -5.27
N ASP A 39 -10.80 45.93 -5.28
CA ASP A 39 -11.67 46.54 -4.28
C ASP A 39 -13.16 46.24 -4.54
N HIS A 40 -13.48 45.70 -5.72
CA HIS A 40 -14.83 45.29 -6.07
C HIS A 40 -15.16 43.91 -5.48
N GLN A 41 -15.98 43.89 -4.44
CA GLN A 41 -16.42 42.68 -3.75
C GLN A 41 -17.83 42.25 -4.20
N LEU A 42 -17.99 40.97 -4.53
CA LEU A 42 -19.29 40.36 -4.81
C LEU A 42 -20.07 40.08 -3.51
N ASP A 43 -21.32 40.51 -3.46
CA ASP A 43 -22.25 40.10 -2.42
C ASP A 43 -22.87 38.74 -2.78
N LYS A 44 -22.63 37.72 -1.94
CA LYS A 44 -23.06 36.32 -2.13
C LYS A 44 -24.58 36.15 -2.31
N SER A 45 -25.37 37.19 -2.06
CA SER A 45 -26.83 37.16 -2.05
C SER A 45 -27.52 37.74 -3.30
N GLN A 46 -26.82 38.51 -4.14
CA GLN A 46 -27.47 39.26 -5.24
C GLN A 46 -26.78 39.19 -6.61
N ASP A 47 -25.45 39.00 -6.66
CA ASP A 47 -24.70 39.15 -7.91
C ASP A 47 -24.27 37.80 -8.51
N SER A 48 -24.41 37.68 -9.84
CA SER A 48 -23.87 36.54 -10.59
C SER A 48 -22.37 36.73 -10.82
N PRO A 49 -21.52 35.73 -10.53
CA PRO A 49 -20.09 35.85 -10.80
C PRO A 49 -19.80 35.99 -12.30
N LEU A 50 -18.84 36.85 -12.62
CA LEU A 50 -18.36 37.07 -13.98
C LEU A 50 -17.21 36.11 -14.33
N CYS A 51 -16.93 35.97 -15.62
CA CYS A 51 -15.81 35.17 -16.11
C CYS A 51 -15.19 35.74 -17.39
N ASP A 52 -13.87 35.62 -17.52
CA ASP A 52 -13.10 36.13 -18.66
C ASP A 52 -13.15 35.20 -19.88
N HIS A 53 -14.34 34.88 -20.37
CA HIS A 53 -14.51 34.00 -21.52
C HIS A 53 -13.94 34.58 -22.83
N HIS A 54 -13.83 35.90 -22.92
CA HIS A 54 -13.36 36.64 -24.09
C HIS A 54 -11.84 36.82 -24.13
N VAL A 55 -11.15 36.55 -23.03
CA VAL A 55 -9.68 36.61 -22.95
C VAL A 55 -9.12 35.34 -23.61
N ASP A 56 -8.28 35.48 -24.65
CA ASP A 56 -7.77 34.32 -25.40
C ASP A 56 -6.42 34.58 -26.10
N GLY A 57 -5.35 34.70 -25.31
CA GLY A 57 -3.97 34.67 -25.82
C GLY A 57 -3.48 35.94 -26.53
N GLU A 58 -4.30 36.99 -26.58
CA GLU A 58 -3.93 38.33 -27.05
C GLU A 58 -3.20 39.14 -25.97
N TRP A 59 -2.69 40.31 -26.34
CA TRP A 59 -2.06 41.25 -25.38
C TRP A 59 -3.10 42.20 -24.79
N TYR A 60 -3.12 42.29 -23.47
CA TYR A 60 -4.07 43.09 -22.69
C TYR A 60 -3.34 44.09 -21.78
N ARG A 61 -4.03 45.19 -21.45
CA ARG A 61 -3.55 46.20 -20.49
C ARG A 61 -4.67 46.61 -19.55
N PHE A 62 -4.40 46.59 -18.25
CA PHE A 62 -5.32 47.18 -17.25
C PHE A 62 -5.26 48.70 -17.31
N THR A 63 -6.43 49.34 -17.39
CA THR A 63 -6.58 50.79 -17.52
C THR A 63 -7.86 51.26 -16.82
N GLY A 64 -8.01 52.57 -16.60
CA GLY A 64 -9.24 53.13 -16.05
C GLY A 64 -9.55 52.58 -14.65
N MET A 65 -10.83 52.28 -14.38
CA MET A 65 -11.28 51.82 -13.06
C MET A 65 -10.86 50.38 -12.72
N ALA A 66 -10.45 49.59 -13.72
CA ALA A 66 -9.97 48.22 -13.49
C ALA A 66 -8.66 48.18 -12.68
N GLY A 67 -7.90 49.28 -12.64
CA GLY A 67 -6.57 49.34 -12.05
C GLY A 67 -5.49 49.61 -13.11
N GLU A 68 -4.23 49.63 -12.68
CA GLU A 68 -3.07 49.94 -13.54
C GLU A 68 -2.20 48.72 -13.87
N ALA A 69 -2.27 47.69 -13.02
CA ALA A 69 -1.52 46.45 -13.18
C ALA A 69 -2.25 45.29 -12.49
N MET A 70 -1.83 44.06 -12.81
CA MET A 70 -2.33 42.88 -12.13
C MET A 70 -1.73 42.83 -10.70
N PRO A 71 -2.48 42.43 -9.66
CA PRO A 71 -1.94 42.36 -8.30
C PRO A 71 -0.88 41.25 -8.19
N THR A 72 0.25 41.52 -7.53
CA THR A 72 1.34 40.55 -7.24
C THR A 72 1.16 39.80 -5.92
N PHE A 73 0.04 40.02 -5.25
CA PHE A 73 -0.30 39.44 -3.97
C PHE A 73 -1.65 38.72 -4.03
N CYS A 74 -1.84 37.77 -3.10
CA CYS A 74 -3.05 36.95 -3.07
C CYS A 74 -4.31 37.79 -2.82
N ILE A 75 -5.29 37.62 -3.71
CA ILE A 75 -6.62 38.24 -3.59
C ILE A 75 -7.60 37.25 -2.96
N PRO A 76 -8.36 37.63 -1.92
CA PRO A 76 -9.39 36.77 -1.32
C PRO A 76 -10.52 36.42 -2.30
N GLU A 77 -11.23 35.32 -2.04
CA GLU A 77 -12.41 34.92 -2.84
C GLU A 77 -13.51 35.99 -2.85
N ASN A 78 -14.32 36.02 -3.91
CA ASN A 78 -15.42 36.98 -4.11
C ASN A 78 -14.97 38.43 -4.35
N HIS A 79 -13.78 38.62 -4.91
CA HIS A 79 -13.29 39.92 -5.38
C HIS A 79 -13.16 39.93 -6.91
N CYS A 80 -12.97 41.11 -7.50
CA CYS A 80 -12.85 41.30 -8.95
C CYS A 80 -14.07 40.80 -9.72
N GLY A 81 -15.26 40.92 -9.11
CA GLY A 81 -16.52 40.55 -9.75
C GLY A 81 -16.67 39.05 -10.00
N THR A 82 -15.88 38.20 -9.34
CA THR A 82 -15.93 36.74 -9.51
C THR A 82 -15.70 35.97 -8.21
N HIS A 83 -16.02 34.67 -8.19
CA HIS A 83 -15.77 33.83 -7.02
C HIS A 83 -14.29 33.47 -6.86
N ALA A 84 -13.57 33.28 -7.98
CA ALA A 84 -12.16 32.90 -7.98
C ALA A 84 -11.28 33.92 -8.74
N PRO A 85 -10.85 35.00 -8.06
CA PRO A 85 -10.01 36.02 -8.66
C PRO A 85 -8.62 35.48 -9.03
N ILE A 86 -8.10 35.93 -10.18
CA ILE A 86 -6.77 35.60 -10.68
C ILE A 86 -5.82 36.76 -10.44
N TRP A 87 -4.69 36.47 -9.80
CA TRP A 87 -3.61 37.40 -9.48
C TRP A 87 -2.27 36.86 -9.98
N LEU A 88 -1.24 37.70 -10.01
CA LEU A 88 0.07 37.38 -10.57
C LEU A 88 0.99 36.80 -9.50
N ASN A 89 1.43 35.56 -9.67
CA ASN A 89 2.38 34.91 -8.78
C ASN A 89 3.83 35.16 -9.24
N GLY A 90 4.40 36.22 -8.68
CA GLY A 90 5.76 36.71 -8.95
C GLY A 90 5.77 38.22 -9.16
N SER A 91 6.97 38.80 -9.22
CA SER A 91 7.16 40.24 -9.43
C SER A 91 7.00 40.65 -10.90
N HIS A 92 6.59 41.89 -11.14
CA HIS A 92 6.60 42.48 -12.47
C HIS A 92 8.04 42.61 -13.01
N PRO A 93 8.26 42.50 -14.35
CA PRO A 93 9.58 42.65 -14.94
C PRO A 93 10.13 44.08 -14.82
N LEU A 94 11.46 44.20 -14.73
CA LEU A 94 12.14 45.50 -14.64
C LEU A 94 12.26 46.17 -16.03
N GLU A 95 12.57 47.46 -16.03
CA GLU A 95 12.77 48.21 -17.28
C GLU A 95 14.01 47.68 -18.02
N GLY A 96 13.82 47.20 -19.26
CA GLY A 96 14.87 46.60 -20.08
C GLY A 96 14.84 45.06 -20.14
N ASP A 97 14.00 44.41 -19.35
CA ASP A 97 13.76 42.98 -19.46
C ASP A 97 13.05 42.63 -20.79
N ALA A 98 13.34 41.44 -21.31
CA ALA A 98 12.58 40.85 -22.41
C ALA A 98 11.16 40.47 -21.94
N ILE A 99 10.36 39.88 -22.83
CA ILE A 99 9.07 39.30 -22.42
C ILE A 99 9.35 38.19 -21.39
N VAL A 100 8.79 38.31 -20.18
CA VAL A 100 8.97 37.38 -19.07
C VAL A 100 7.73 36.52 -18.89
N GLN A 101 7.93 35.23 -18.65
CA GLN A 101 6.86 34.30 -18.29
C GLN A 101 6.69 34.21 -16.78
N ARG A 102 5.46 34.33 -16.31
CA ARG A 102 5.09 34.22 -14.90
C ARG A 102 3.87 33.31 -14.73
N GLN A 103 3.67 32.83 -13.52
CA GLN A 103 2.45 32.08 -13.16
C GLN A 103 1.39 33.08 -12.71
N ALA A 104 0.15 32.88 -13.13
CA ALA A 104 -1.02 33.54 -12.60
C ALA A 104 -1.84 32.51 -11.80
N CYS A 105 -2.27 32.87 -10.61
CA CYS A 105 -2.92 31.98 -9.64
C CYS A 105 -4.36 32.41 -9.40
N ALA A 106 -5.28 31.45 -9.36
CA ALA A 106 -6.67 31.68 -9.00
C ALA A 106 -6.90 31.29 -7.53
N SER A 107 -7.44 32.23 -6.76
CA SER A 107 -7.75 32.04 -5.35
C SER A 107 -9.15 31.43 -5.17
N PHE A 108 -9.29 30.34 -4.42
CA PHE A 108 -10.60 29.76 -4.11
C PHE A 108 -10.56 28.87 -2.86
N ASN A 109 -11.64 28.87 -2.08
CA ASN A 109 -11.81 28.00 -0.90
C ASN A 109 -10.65 28.10 0.10
N GLY A 110 -10.19 29.34 0.34
CA GLY A 110 -9.07 29.63 1.24
C GLY A 110 -7.67 29.32 0.69
N ASN A 111 -7.55 28.77 -0.53
CA ASN A 111 -6.26 28.54 -1.19
C ASN A 111 -5.99 29.65 -2.22
N CYS A 112 -4.84 30.33 -2.09
CA CYS A 112 -4.44 31.44 -2.97
C CYS A 112 -4.02 31.02 -4.39
N CYS A 113 -3.67 29.76 -4.62
CA CYS A 113 -3.26 29.27 -5.93
C CYS A 113 -3.81 27.85 -6.16
N LEU A 114 -5.14 27.71 -6.06
CA LEU A 114 -5.79 26.42 -6.30
C LEU A 114 -5.66 25.99 -7.77
N TRP A 115 -5.69 26.97 -8.67
CA TRP A 115 -5.39 26.79 -10.09
C TRP A 115 -4.32 27.78 -10.51
N ASN A 116 -3.49 27.38 -11.47
CA ASN A 116 -2.50 28.24 -12.08
C ASN A 116 -2.56 28.21 -13.60
N THR A 117 -2.04 29.25 -14.22
CA THR A 117 -1.80 29.34 -15.66
C THR A 117 -0.55 30.16 -15.92
N THR A 118 0.03 30.03 -17.10
CA THR A 118 1.18 30.83 -17.53
C THR A 118 0.71 32.09 -18.25
N VAL A 119 1.29 33.22 -17.88
CA VAL A 119 1.09 34.52 -18.55
C VAL A 119 2.43 35.09 -18.99
N ASP A 120 2.45 35.81 -20.11
CA ASP A 120 3.63 36.56 -20.53
C ASP A 120 3.46 38.05 -20.25
N ILE A 121 4.52 38.71 -19.80
CA ILE A 121 4.48 40.09 -19.33
C ILE A 121 5.61 40.87 -19.97
N LYS A 122 5.32 42.10 -20.39
CA LYS A 122 6.33 43.04 -20.89
C LYS A 122 6.13 44.41 -20.24
N THR A 123 7.23 45.00 -19.79
CA THR A 123 7.29 46.40 -19.35
C THR A 123 7.44 47.31 -20.57
N CYS A 124 6.62 48.35 -20.65
CA CYS A 124 6.55 49.24 -21.80
C CYS A 124 7.08 50.64 -21.49
N PRO A 125 7.60 51.36 -22.51
CA PRO A 125 7.99 52.76 -22.36
C PRO A 125 6.82 53.59 -21.85
N GLY A 126 7.02 54.33 -20.77
CA GLY A 126 5.95 55.05 -20.06
C GLY A 126 5.42 54.35 -18.81
N GLY A 127 6.11 53.30 -18.33
CA GLY A 127 5.93 52.78 -16.98
C GLY A 127 4.69 51.91 -16.77
N TYR A 128 4.19 51.25 -17.82
CA TYR A 128 3.04 50.34 -17.74
C TYR A 128 3.37 48.94 -18.24
N TYR A 129 2.51 47.99 -17.91
CA TYR A 129 2.66 46.58 -18.26
C TYR A 129 1.60 46.13 -19.27
N VAL A 130 2.00 45.23 -20.16
CA VAL A 130 1.10 44.49 -21.05
C VAL A 130 1.24 43.00 -20.78
N TYR A 131 0.10 42.30 -20.83
CA TYR A 131 -0.01 40.90 -20.41
C TYR A 131 -0.60 40.07 -21.54
N ARG A 132 0.05 38.96 -21.89
CA ARG A 132 -0.54 37.94 -22.76
C ARG A 132 -1.30 36.95 -21.88
N LEU A 133 -2.62 37.15 -21.80
CA LEU A 133 -3.49 36.43 -20.87
C LEU A 133 -4.16 35.24 -21.57
N THR A 134 -4.12 34.07 -20.95
CA THR A 134 -4.73 32.85 -21.48
C THR A 134 -6.19 32.73 -21.10
N LYS A 135 -6.99 32.07 -21.94
CA LYS A 135 -8.40 31.78 -21.64
C LYS A 135 -8.53 30.94 -20.36
N PRO A 136 -9.33 31.38 -19.36
CA PRO A 136 -9.55 30.59 -18.16
C PRO A 136 -10.27 29.27 -18.45
N SER A 137 -9.88 28.21 -17.74
CA SER A 137 -10.41 26.86 -17.90
C SER A 137 -11.83 26.66 -17.35
N VAL A 138 -12.31 27.55 -16.47
CA VAL A 138 -13.62 27.47 -15.80
C VAL A 138 -14.28 28.84 -15.72
N CYS A 139 -15.62 28.92 -15.87
CA CYS A 139 -16.35 30.19 -15.88
C CYS A 139 -16.74 30.69 -14.47
N PHE A 140 -15.70 31.04 -13.70
CA PHE A 140 -15.74 31.87 -12.49
C PHE A 140 -14.31 32.38 -12.16
N HIS A 141 -13.48 32.50 -13.21
CA HIS A 141 -12.12 32.98 -13.16
C HIS A 141 -12.04 34.32 -13.89
N VAL A 142 -11.48 35.33 -13.24
CA VAL A 142 -11.30 36.69 -13.77
C VAL A 142 -9.91 37.18 -13.41
N TYR A 143 -9.21 37.78 -14.37
CA TYR A 143 -7.96 38.49 -14.10
C TYR A 143 -8.25 39.84 -13.43
N CYS A 144 -7.72 40.00 -12.22
CA CYS A 144 -7.87 41.22 -11.43
C CYS A 144 -6.92 42.33 -11.91
N GLY A 145 -7.37 43.56 -11.78
CA GLY A 145 -6.48 44.73 -11.76
C GLY A 145 -6.50 45.40 -10.38
N HIS A 146 -5.41 46.10 -10.06
CA HIS A 146 -5.21 46.78 -8.77
C HIS A 146 -4.69 48.20 -8.99
N PHE A 147 -4.99 49.09 -8.04
CA PHE A 147 -4.32 50.39 -7.90
C PHE A 147 -3.28 50.28 -6.79
N TYR A 148 -2.02 50.41 -7.16
CA TYR A 148 -0.93 50.50 -6.20
C TYR A 148 -0.86 51.92 -5.62
N GLU A 149 -0.16 52.05 -4.51
CA GLU A 149 -0.02 53.35 -3.85
C GLU A 149 0.99 54.22 -4.60
N ILE A 150 0.69 55.51 -4.71
CA ILE A 150 1.62 56.50 -5.27
C ILE A 150 2.56 56.90 -4.13
N CYS A 151 3.86 56.97 -4.40
CA CYS A 151 4.85 57.35 -3.39
C CYS A 151 4.65 58.76 -2.87
N ASP A 152 5.03 58.97 -1.61
CA ASP A 152 5.06 60.30 -1.01
C ASP A 152 6.34 61.04 -1.43
N GLU A 153 6.20 62.27 -1.95
CA GLU A 153 7.34 63.15 -2.19
C GLU A 153 7.82 63.76 -0.88
N VAL A 154 9.03 63.40 -0.44
CA VAL A 154 9.64 63.99 0.76
C VAL A 154 10.47 65.21 0.36
N CYS A 155 9.91 66.43 0.50
CA CYS A 155 10.69 67.66 0.30
C CYS A 155 11.49 68.03 1.57
N HIS A 156 12.82 67.90 1.51
CA HIS A 156 13.73 68.54 2.46
C HIS A 156 14.00 70.01 2.06
N GLY A 157 13.00 70.89 2.22
CA GLY A 157 13.16 72.34 1.97
C GLY A 157 12.36 72.89 0.79
N SER A 158 12.91 73.84 0.03
CA SER A 158 12.27 74.39 -1.17
C SER A 158 12.30 73.35 -2.30
N CYS A 159 11.13 72.90 -2.76
CA CYS A 159 10.95 71.91 -3.83
C CYS A 159 11.33 72.52 -5.19
N GLU A 160 12.63 72.77 -5.40
CA GLU A 160 13.11 73.38 -6.65
C GLU A 160 14.20 72.58 -7.37
N GLU A 161 14.62 71.37 -6.94
CA GLU A 161 15.33 70.50 -7.92
C GLU A 161 15.51 68.98 -7.69
N THR A 162 15.01 68.32 -6.63
CA THR A 162 14.83 66.83 -6.64
C THR A 162 13.97 66.39 -5.44
N SER A 163 12.69 66.06 -5.65
CA SER A 163 11.89 65.30 -4.69
C SER A 163 12.37 63.84 -4.69
N GLU A 164 12.81 63.34 -3.53
CA GLU A 164 13.09 61.91 -3.37
C GLU A 164 11.77 61.22 -3.00
N CYS A 165 11.30 60.35 -3.91
CA CYS A 165 10.07 59.59 -3.79
C CYS A 165 10.33 58.36 -2.92
N VAL A 166 9.62 58.26 -1.79
CA VAL A 166 9.82 57.18 -0.80
C VAL A 166 8.55 56.33 -0.71
N CYS A 167 8.73 55.03 -0.86
CA CYS A 167 7.64 54.06 -0.77
C CYS A 167 7.42 53.54 0.66
N PRO A 168 6.17 53.17 1.03
CA PRO A 168 5.88 52.53 2.30
C PRO A 168 6.69 51.24 2.54
N PRO A 169 6.92 50.83 3.80
CA PRO A 169 7.59 49.56 4.09
C PRO A 169 6.88 48.37 3.43
N GLY A 170 7.66 47.47 2.82
CA GLY A 170 7.14 46.32 2.07
C GLY A 170 6.77 46.64 0.62
N THR A 171 7.21 47.79 0.10
CA THR A 171 7.00 48.17 -1.30
C THR A 171 8.26 48.82 -1.90
N THR A 172 8.43 48.69 -3.21
CA THR A 172 9.54 49.25 -3.99
C THR A 172 9.04 50.15 -5.12
N LEU A 173 9.86 51.14 -5.47
CA LEU A 173 9.52 52.10 -6.50
C LEU A 173 9.50 51.45 -7.90
N GLY A 174 8.37 51.54 -8.58
CA GLY A 174 8.13 50.97 -9.89
C GLY A 174 8.81 51.72 -11.04
N PRO A 175 8.70 51.21 -12.29
CA PRO A 175 9.39 51.74 -13.46
C PRO A 175 8.98 53.17 -13.84
N ASP A 176 7.79 53.60 -13.45
CA ASP A 176 7.28 54.96 -13.66
C ASP A 176 7.85 55.99 -12.67
N LYS A 177 8.65 55.53 -11.69
CA LYS A 177 9.24 56.31 -10.60
C LYS A 177 8.21 57.04 -9.73
N GLN A 178 6.98 56.54 -9.68
CA GLN A 178 5.90 57.11 -8.87
C GLN A 178 5.09 56.04 -8.15
N THR A 179 4.90 54.86 -8.75
CA THR A 179 4.06 53.80 -8.19
C THR A 179 4.87 52.88 -7.28
N CYS A 180 4.38 52.61 -6.08
CA CYS A 180 4.99 51.69 -5.12
C CYS A 180 4.42 50.29 -5.30
N LEU A 181 5.22 49.40 -5.88
CA LEU A 181 4.87 48.00 -6.12
C LEU A 181 5.16 47.18 -4.87
N ASP A 182 4.29 46.22 -4.59
CA ASP A 182 4.43 45.30 -3.47
C ASP A 182 5.71 44.44 -3.58
N ASP A 183 6.49 44.38 -2.49
CA ASP A 183 7.71 43.57 -2.42
C ASP A 183 7.36 42.11 -2.19
N ASN A 184 7.66 41.25 -3.17
CA ASN A 184 7.39 39.83 -3.01
C ASN A 184 8.49 39.12 -2.21
N GLU A 185 8.33 39.00 -0.90
CA GLU A 185 9.34 38.36 -0.05
C GLU A 185 9.47 36.84 -0.31
N CYS A 186 8.48 36.23 -0.99
CA CYS A 186 8.53 34.82 -1.38
C CYS A 186 9.56 34.55 -2.50
N GLU A 187 9.96 35.55 -3.29
CA GLU A 187 11.00 35.37 -4.32
C GLU A 187 12.40 35.20 -3.70
N LEU A 188 12.61 35.70 -2.47
CA LEU A 188 13.87 35.54 -1.75
C LEU A 188 13.77 34.42 -0.70
N ASN A 189 14.45 33.30 -0.97
CA ASN A 189 14.52 32.16 -0.05
C ASN A 189 13.14 31.68 0.45
N ASN A 190 12.10 31.74 -0.41
CA ASN A 190 10.73 31.33 -0.09
C ASN A 190 10.16 32.03 1.16
N GLY A 191 10.53 33.30 1.43
CA GLY A 191 10.16 34.01 2.67
C GLY A 191 10.69 33.36 3.97
N GLY A 192 11.57 32.36 3.86
CA GLY A 192 11.96 31.47 4.95
C GLY A 192 10.88 30.46 5.37
N CYS A 193 9.85 30.24 4.55
CA CYS A 193 8.84 29.20 4.76
C CYS A 193 9.41 27.82 4.47
N SER A 194 9.05 26.82 5.29
CA SER A 194 9.50 25.45 5.08
C SER A 194 8.89 24.79 3.85
N GLU A 195 7.69 25.22 3.44
CA GLU A 195 6.99 24.66 2.28
C GLU A 195 6.46 25.74 1.35
N ILE A 196 5.32 26.35 1.66
CA ILE A 196 4.62 27.26 0.75
C ILE A 196 4.71 28.68 1.32
N CYS A 197 5.18 29.63 0.51
CA CYS A 197 5.11 31.06 0.81
C CYS A 197 4.00 31.70 -0.02
N VAL A 198 3.15 32.50 0.62
CA VAL A 198 2.07 33.24 -0.01
C VAL A 198 2.30 34.73 0.19
N ASN A 199 2.51 35.44 -0.92
CA ASN A 199 2.67 36.89 -0.93
C ASN A 199 1.33 37.59 -0.68
N LEU A 200 1.31 38.58 0.20
CA LEU A 200 0.15 39.37 0.63
C LEU A 200 0.44 40.86 0.43
N LYS A 201 -0.60 41.69 0.46
CA LYS A 201 -0.39 43.14 0.36
C LYS A 201 0.49 43.62 1.53
N ASN A 202 1.66 44.16 1.20
CA ASN A 202 2.71 44.68 2.07
C ASN A 202 3.26 43.62 3.07
N SER A 203 3.11 42.31 2.80
CA SER A 203 3.57 41.25 3.70
C SER A 203 3.55 39.87 3.04
N TYR A 204 3.87 38.81 3.80
CA TYR A 204 3.74 37.43 3.36
C TYR A 204 3.36 36.53 4.54
N ARG A 205 2.88 35.33 4.23
CA ARG A 205 2.69 34.26 5.24
C ARG A 205 3.13 32.92 4.69
N CYS A 206 3.47 32.01 5.59
CA CYS A 206 3.73 30.63 5.25
C CYS A 206 2.46 29.79 5.36
N GLU A 207 2.31 28.82 4.46
CA GLU A 207 1.27 27.80 4.48
C GLU A 207 1.90 26.41 4.38
N CYS A 208 1.17 25.41 4.85
CA CYS A 208 1.62 24.03 4.85
C CYS A 208 0.81 23.20 3.85
N GLY A 209 1.48 22.24 3.21
CA GLY A 209 0.83 21.31 2.29
C GLY A 209 -0.18 20.40 2.99
N VAL A 210 -0.89 19.60 2.18
CA VAL A 210 -1.90 18.67 2.67
C VAL A 210 -1.31 17.73 3.72
N GLY A 211 -1.98 17.64 4.87
CA GLY A 211 -1.57 16.75 5.96
C GLY A 211 -0.51 17.35 6.89
N LYS A 212 -0.29 18.67 6.85
CA LYS A 212 0.65 19.39 7.73
C LYS A 212 0.02 20.62 8.36
N VAL A 213 0.58 21.08 9.49
CA VAL A 213 0.15 22.28 10.22
C VAL A 213 1.31 23.23 10.45
N LEU A 214 1.02 24.54 10.38
CA LEU A 214 2.02 25.59 10.58
C LEU A 214 2.32 25.72 12.07
N ARG A 215 3.62 25.68 12.41
CA ARG A 215 4.14 25.80 13.77
C ARG A 215 3.99 27.23 14.29
N SER A 216 4.15 27.39 15.60
CA SER A 216 4.11 28.70 16.29
C SER A 216 5.17 29.72 15.84
N ASP A 217 6.20 29.30 15.12
CA ASP A 217 7.19 30.20 14.51
C ASP A 217 6.66 30.88 13.22
N GLY A 218 5.48 30.46 12.73
CA GLY A 218 4.85 30.99 11.53
C GLY A 218 5.58 30.61 10.23
N LYS A 219 6.55 29.69 10.27
CA LYS A 219 7.41 29.33 9.13
C LYS A 219 7.57 27.84 8.89
N THR A 220 7.57 27.02 9.95
CA THR A 220 7.84 25.58 9.87
C THR A 220 6.55 24.77 9.83
N CYS A 221 6.51 23.71 9.02
CA CYS A 221 5.37 22.80 8.89
C CYS A 221 5.63 21.44 9.53
N ASP A 222 4.75 21.01 10.44
CA ASP A 222 4.78 19.70 11.10
C ASP A 222 3.70 18.77 10.52
N ASP A 223 3.97 17.46 10.44
CA ASP A 223 3.00 16.44 9.99
C ASP A 223 1.79 16.35 10.93
N ILE A 224 0.58 16.24 10.38
CA ILE A 224 -0.63 15.90 11.15
C ILE A 224 -0.59 14.41 11.46
N GLU A 225 -0.32 14.06 12.71
CA GLU A 225 -0.31 12.68 13.18
C GLU A 225 -1.74 12.10 13.30
N GLY A 226 -1.89 10.79 13.10
CA GLY A 226 -3.14 10.06 13.37
C GLY A 226 -4.06 9.81 12.16
N CYS A 227 -5.37 9.74 12.41
CA CYS A 227 -6.40 9.41 11.39
C CYS A 227 -6.55 10.46 10.29
N HIS A 228 -6.08 11.69 10.51
CA HIS A 228 -6.24 12.80 9.57
C HIS A 228 -5.32 12.70 8.35
N ARG A 229 -4.23 11.91 8.44
CA ARG A 229 -3.33 11.64 7.31
C ARG A 229 -3.59 10.24 6.74
N ASN A 230 -4.04 10.18 5.48
CA ASN A 230 -4.29 8.94 4.76
C ASN A 230 -5.15 7.93 5.55
N ASN A 231 -6.18 8.40 6.26
CA ASN A 231 -7.02 7.59 7.15
C ASN A 231 -6.22 6.79 8.20
N GLY A 232 -5.09 7.31 8.67
CA GLY A 232 -4.18 6.59 9.56
C GLY A 232 -3.58 5.32 8.97
N GLY A 233 -3.63 5.14 7.64
CA GLY A 233 -3.26 3.91 6.93
C GLY A 233 -4.38 2.86 6.88
N CYS A 234 -5.55 3.13 7.47
CA CYS A 234 -6.64 2.15 7.57
C CYS A 234 -7.35 1.97 6.23
N SER A 235 -7.65 0.72 5.89
CA SER A 235 -8.45 0.38 4.69
C SER A 235 -9.91 0.86 4.76
N HIS A 236 -10.46 1.01 5.96
CA HIS A 236 -11.87 1.37 6.17
C HIS A 236 -12.02 2.49 7.21
N SER A 237 -12.23 2.17 8.49
CA SER A 237 -12.46 3.18 9.52
C SER A 237 -11.21 3.37 10.36
N CYS A 238 -10.89 4.62 10.71
CA CYS A 238 -9.82 4.97 11.66
C CYS A 238 -10.43 5.71 12.85
N LEU A 239 -10.08 5.28 14.06
CA LEU A 239 -10.52 5.88 15.31
C LEU A 239 -9.33 6.38 16.11
N VAL A 240 -9.44 7.59 16.66
CA VAL A 240 -8.45 8.15 17.59
C VAL A 240 -8.55 7.41 18.92
N SER A 241 -7.41 7.03 19.50
CA SER A 241 -7.28 6.27 20.75
C SER A 241 -6.26 6.92 21.67
N GLU A 242 -6.25 6.59 22.97
CA GLU A 242 -5.30 7.16 23.94
C GLU A 242 -3.82 6.82 23.62
N LYS A 243 -3.59 5.82 22.77
CA LYS A 243 -2.26 5.43 22.26
C LYS A 243 -1.98 5.88 20.83
N GLY A 244 -2.78 6.80 20.28
CA GLY A 244 -2.67 7.29 18.90
C GLY A 244 -3.96 7.07 18.09
N HIS A 245 -3.96 6.10 17.17
CA HIS A 245 -5.14 5.72 16.39
C HIS A 245 -5.19 4.21 16.14
N GLN A 246 -6.39 3.69 15.88
CA GLN A 246 -6.62 2.28 15.53
C GLN A 246 -7.58 2.15 14.35
N CYS A 247 -7.42 1.08 13.57
CA CYS A 247 -8.31 0.77 12.46
C CYS A 247 -9.49 -0.11 12.92
N GLU A 248 -10.67 0.10 12.35
CA GLU A 248 -11.86 -0.71 12.60
C GLU A 248 -12.51 -1.16 11.29
N CYS A 249 -13.01 -2.40 11.30
CA CYS A 249 -13.59 -3.04 10.14
C CYS A 249 -15.12 -3.02 10.15
N PRO A 250 -15.76 -2.86 8.97
CA PRO A 250 -17.20 -3.04 8.83
C PRO A 250 -17.68 -4.40 9.31
N ARG A 251 -18.97 -4.50 9.67
CA ARG A 251 -19.58 -5.75 10.16
C ARG A 251 -19.32 -6.91 9.19
N GLY A 252 -18.80 -8.01 9.74
CA GLY A 252 -18.51 -9.24 8.99
C GLY A 252 -17.13 -9.27 8.32
N LEU A 253 -16.33 -8.21 8.44
CA LEU A 253 -14.91 -8.21 8.11
C LEU A 253 -14.06 -8.18 9.38
N VAL A 254 -12.82 -8.64 9.27
CA VAL A 254 -11.86 -8.68 10.38
C VAL A 254 -10.60 -7.91 10.01
N LEU A 255 -9.97 -7.30 11.02
CA LEU A 255 -8.71 -6.58 10.82
C LEU A 255 -7.58 -7.59 10.60
N SER A 256 -6.75 -7.33 9.61
CA SER A 256 -5.58 -8.11 9.21
C SER A 256 -4.44 -7.97 10.21
N GLU A 257 -3.43 -8.82 10.10
CA GLU A 257 -2.22 -8.79 10.95
C GLU A 257 -1.41 -7.50 10.82
N ASP A 258 -1.54 -6.80 9.68
CA ASP A 258 -0.93 -5.48 9.49
C ASP A 258 -1.60 -4.39 10.34
N ASN A 259 -2.70 -4.70 11.03
CA ASN A 259 -3.51 -3.80 11.85
C ASN A 259 -4.15 -2.64 11.08
N HIS A 260 -4.22 -2.72 9.74
CA HIS A 260 -4.70 -1.65 8.86
C HIS A 260 -5.72 -2.13 7.81
N THR A 261 -5.55 -3.33 7.26
CA THR A 261 -6.40 -3.86 6.19
C THR A 261 -7.54 -4.72 6.73
N CYS A 262 -8.75 -4.55 6.21
CA CYS A 262 -9.88 -5.40 6.55
C CYS A 262 -10.01 -6.51 5.53
N GLN A 263 -10.10 -7.75 6.00
CA GLN A 263 -10.18 -8.95 5.19
C GLN A 263 -11.42 -9.78 5.54
N VAL A 264 -11.81 -10.65 4.60
CA VAL A 264 -12.88 -11.61 4.85
C VAL A 264 -12.40 -12.67 5.85
N PRO A 265 -13.26 -13.14 6.76
CA PRO A 265 -12.90 -14.20 7.68
C PRO A 265 -12.73 -15.53 6.93
N VAL A 266 -11.52 -16.08 7.00
CA VAL A 266 -11.15 -17.38 6.46
C VAL A 266 -10.90 -18.34 7.62
N LEU A 267 -11.57 -19.49 7.57
CA LEU A 267 -11.38 -20.60 8.51
C LEU A 267 -10.56 -21.70 7.84
N CYS A 268 -9.35 -21.92 8.36
CA CYS A 268 -8.41 -22.90 7.82
C CYS A 268 -8.44 -24.18 8.68
N LYS A 269 -9.03 -25.25 8.15
CA LYS A 269 -9.00 -26.59 8.77
C LYS A 269 -7.95 -27.48 8.06
N SER A 270 -7.68 -28.65 8.63
CA SER A 270 -6.68 -29.61 8.12
C SER A 270 -6.98 -30.14 6.72
N ASN A 271 -8.26 -30.25 6.35
CA ASN A 271 -8.72 -30.78 5.06
C ASN A 271 -9.59 -29.81 4.26
N THR A 272 -10.13 -28.76 4.88
CA THR A 272 -11.05 -27.81 4.26
C THR A 272 -10.72 -26.37 4.62
N ILE A 273 -10.97 -25.47 3.68
CA ILE A 273 -10.91 -24.02 3.86
C ILE A 273 -12.33 -23.50 3.68
N GLU A 274 -12.81 -22.76 4.67
CA GLU A 274 -14.14 -22.16 4.67
C GLU A 274 -14.01 -20.63 4.62
N VAL A 275 -14.60 -20.02 3.59
CA VAL A 275 -14.59 -18.56 3.43
C VAL A 275 -16.03 -18.09 3.57
N ASN A 276 -16.26 -17.20 4.53
CA ASN A 276 -17.59 -16.67 4.82
C ASN A 276 -17.64 -15.20 4.42
N ILE A 277 -18.32 -14.89 3.32
CA ILE A 277 -18.35 -13.53 2.74
C ILE A 277 -19.72 -12.90 3.00
N PRO A 278 -19.82 -11.75 3.69
CA PRO A 278 -21.09 -11.06 3.91
C PRO A 278 -21.76 -10.70 2.58
N ARG A 279 -23.07 -10.98 2.47
CA ARG A 279 -23.82 -10.72 1.23
C ARG A 279 -23.87 -9.23 0.86
N ASP A 280 -23.91 -8.36 1.86
CA ASP A 280 -23.94 -6.90 1.69
C ASP A 280 -22.67 -6.37 1.00
N LEU A 281 -21.54 -7.05 1.20
CA LEU A 281 -20.25 -6.70 0.57
C LEU A 281 -20.25 -6.97 -0.94
N VAL A 282 -21.01 -7.98 -1.38
CA VAL A 282 -20.90 -8.54 -2.75
C VAL A 282 -22.11 -8.25 -3.62
N GLY A 283 -23.15 -7.58 -3.11
CA GLY A 283 -24.19 -6.94 -3.94
C GLY A 283 -24.93 -7.86 -4.93
N GLY A 284 -24.95 -9.18 -4.71
CA GLY A 284 -25.59 -10.15 -5.60
C GLY A 284 -24.69 -10.77 -6.68
N LEU A 285 -23.37 -10.57 -6.62
CA LEU A 285 -22.40 -11.30 -7.45
C LEU A 285 -22.44 -12.82 -7.18
N GLU A 286 -22.24 -13.61 -8.23
CA GLU A 286 -21.90 -15.03 -8.11
C GLU A 286 -20.41 -15.17 -7.86
N LEU A 287 -20.08 -15.82 -6.73
CA LEU A 287 -18.71 -16.06 -6.32
C LEU A 287 -18.29 -17.48 -6.71
N PHE A 288 -17.10 -17.60 -7.28
CA PHE A 288 -16.46 -18.87 -7.64
C PHE A 288 -14.95 -18.81 -7.41
N LEU A 289 -14.32 -19.96 -7.24
CA LEU A 289 -12.86 -20.06 -7.07
C LEU A 289 -12.14 -20.09 -8.42
N THR A 290 -10.81 -20.23 -8.40
CA THR A 290 -9.99 -20.40 -9.61
C THR A 290 -10.55 -21.48 -10.55
N ASN A 291 -11.05 -22.58 -9.98
CA ASN A 291 -11.92 -23.51 -10.69
C ASN A 291 -13.39 -23.09 -10.57
N THR A 292 -14.01 -22.78 -11.72
CA THR A 292 -15.38 -22.26 -11.83
C THR A 292 -16.47 -23.27 -11.43
N SER A 293 -16.13 -24.56 -11.29
CA SER A 293 -17.04 -25.57 -10.74
C SER A 293 -17.26 -25.40 -9.23
N CYS A 294 -16.33 -24.75 -8.52
CA CYS A 294 -16.45 -24.51 -7.10
C CYS A 294 -17.07 -23.13 -6.86
N ARG A 295 -18.37 -23.13 -6.58
CA ARG A 295 -19.20 -21.92 -6.41
C ARG A 295 -19.61 -21.73 -4.96
N GLY A 296 -19.76 -20.47 -4.56
CA GLY A 296 -20.26 -20.12 -3.24
C GLY A 296 -21.76 -20.41 -3.10
N VAL A 297 -22.14 -20.94 -1.94
CA VAL A 297 -23.53 -21.22 -1.59
C VAL A 297 -24.01 -20.15 -0.62
N SER A 298 -25.12 -19.50 -0.95
CA SER A 298 -25.69 -18.46 -0.09
C SER A 298 -26.57 -19.06 1.00
N ASN A 299 -26.33 -18.67 2.25
CA ASN A 299 -27.17 -19.00 3.41
C ASN A 299 -28.10 -17.82 3.80
N GLY A 300 -28.42 -16.94 2.84
CA GLY A 300 -29.24 -15.74 3.07
C GLY A 300 -28.45 -14.50 3.50
N THR A 301 -27.62 -14.62 4.55
CA THR A 301 -26.79 -13.52 5.10
C THR A 301 -25.35 -13.52 4.60
N HIS A 302 -24.76 -14.71 4.42
CA HIS A 302 -23.39 -14.89 3.94
C HIS A 302 -23.37 -15.79 2.70
N ILE A 303 -22.33 -15.64 1.89
CA ILE A 303 -21.93 -16.58 0.85
C ILE A 303 -20.78 -17.41 1.41
N ASN A 304 -21.03 -18.70 1.54
CA ASN A 304 -20.07 -19.65 2.09
C ASN A 304 -19.41 -20.40 0.94
N ILE A 305 -18.08 -20.38 0.90
CA ILE A 305 -17.28 -21.10 -0.07
C ILE A 305 -16.47 -22.13 0.69
N LEU A 306 -16.70 -23.41 0.42
CA LEU A 306 -16.01 -24.52 1.02
C LEU A 306 -15.19 -25.24 -0.03
N PHE A 307 -13.89 -25.39 0.19
CA PHE A 307 -13.01 -26.10 -0.72
C PHE A 307 -11.88 -26.79 0.03
N SER A 308 -11.25 -27.79 -0.60
CA SER A 308 -10.13 -28.51 0.00
C SER A 308 -8.78 -27.98 -0.48
N LEU A 309 -7.71 -28.42 0.19
CA LEU A 309 -6.33 -28.18 -0.22
C LEU A 309 -5.98 -28.81 -1.59
N LYS A 310 -6.77 -29.78 -2.08
CA LYS A 310 -6.52 -30.50 -3.35
C LYS A 310 -7.39 -30.05 -4.52
N THR A 311 -8.56 -29.55 -4.22
CA THR A 311 -9.61 -29.31 -5.20
C THR A 311 -9.73 -27.83 -5.49
N CYS A 312 -10.57 -27.46 -6.46
CA CYS A 312 -10.93 -26.08 -6.74
C CYS A 312 -9.79 -25.14 -7.19
N GLY A 313 -8.66 -25.71 -7.65
CA GLY A 313 -7.51 -24.95 -8.13
C GLY A 313 -6.67 -24.32 -7.01
N THR A 314 -6.76 -24.84 -5.78
CA THR A 314 -5.94 -24.39 -4.65
C THR A 314 -4.47 -24.70 -4.91
N VAL A 315 -3.60 -23.72 -4.68
CA VAL A 315 -2.15 -23.85 -4.82
C VAL A 315 -1.54 -23.93 -3.42
N VAL A 316 -0.75 -24.98 -3.16
CA VAL A 316 -0.09 -25.21 -1.87
C VAL A 316 1.41 -25.16 -2.07
N ASN A 317 2.08 -24.22 -1.41
CA ASN A 317 3.52 -24.01 -1.49
C ASN A 317 4.13 -23.89 -0.09
N VAL A 318 5.44 -24.09 0.04
CA VAL A 318 6.18 -23.85 1.30
C VAL A 318 6.96 -22.54 1.17
N VAL A 319 6.76 -21.60 2.09
CA VAL A 319 7.41 -20.27 2.08
C VAL A 319 7.87 -19.94 3.50
N ASN A 320 9.15 -19.56 3.67
CA ASN A 320 9.71 -18.97 4.90
C ASN A 320 9.24 -19.62 6.23
N ASP A 321 9.29 -20.96 6.31
CA ASP A 321 8.91 -21.78 7.49
C ASP A 321 7.43 -22.20 7.65
N LYS A 322 6.57 -21.86 6.68
CA LYS A 322 5.14 -22.19 6.71
C LYS A 322 4.67 -22.85 5.41
N ILE A 323 3.63 -23.67 5.49
CA ILE A 323 2.90 -24.17 4.33
C ILE A 323 1.80 -23.17 4.03
N VAL A 324 1.80 -22.57 2.85
CA VAL A 324 0.82 -21.57 2.42
C VAL A 324 -0.08 -22.19 1.35
N ALA A 325 -1.35 -22.38 1.68
CA ALA A 325 -2.40 -22.72 0.74
C ALA A 325 -3.10 -21.44 0.27
N SER A 326 -3.16 -21.23 -1.03
CA SER A 326 -3.73 -20.03 -1.64
C SER A 326 -4.77 -20.37 -2.70
N ASN A 327 -5.82 -19.56 -2.77
CA ASN A 327 -6.81 -19.58 -3.84
C ASN A 327 -7.36 -18.16 -4.05
N LEU A 328 -8.08 -17.95 -5.14
CA LEU A 328 -8.64 -16.65 -5.51
C LEU A 328 -10.15 -16.79 -5.69
N VAL A 329 -10.91 -16.07 -4.87
CA VAL A 329 -12.36 -15.95 -5.06
C VAL A 329 -12.61 -14.82 -6.05
N THR A 330 -13.32 -15.16 -7.13
CA THR A 330 -13.77 -14.22 -8.15
C THR A 330 -15.27 -14.02 -8.04
N GLY A 331 -15.72 -12.77 -8.01
CA GLY A 331 -17.14 -12.41 -8.12
C GLY A 331 -17.49 -11.84 -9.49
N LEU A 332 -18.51 -12.41 -10.15
CA LEU A 332 -19.09 -11.89 -11.40
C LEU A 332 -20.60 -11.68 -11.27
N PRO A 333 -21.20 -10.73 -12.01
CA PRO A 333 -22.64 -10.52 -11.99
C PRO A 333 -23.41 -11.74 -12.52
N LYS A 334 -24.57 -12.03 -11.91
CA LYS A 334 -25.48 -13.12 -12.33
C LYS A 334 -25.93 -12.90 -13.78
N GLN A 335 -25.63 -13.86 -14.65
CA GLN A 335 -26.12 -13.85 -16.02
C GLN A 335 -27.58 -14.32 -16.07
N THR A 336 -28.46 -13.52 -16.68
CA THR A 336 -29.83 -13.96 -17.01
C THR A 336 -29.84 -14.72 -18.34
N PRO A 337 -30.56 -15.86 -18.44
CA PRO A 337 -30.63 -16.61 -19.70
C PRO A 337 -31.36 -15.77 -20.76
N GLY A 338 -30.65 -15.34 -21.80
CA GLY A 338 -31.20 -14.57 -22.93
C GLY A 338 -30.51 -13.24 -23.22
N SER A 339 -29.59 -12.77 -22.37
CA SER A 339 -28.69 -11.67 -22.72
C SER A 339 -27.46 -12.22 -23.44
N SER A 340 -27.12 -11.67 -24.61
CA SER A 340 -25.87 -11.92 -25.33
C SER A 340 -24.67 -11.35 -24.56
N GLY A 341 -24.42 -11.88 -23.37
CA GLY A 341 -23.53 -11.30 -22.36
C GLY A 341 -22.10 -11.84 -22.37
N ASP A 342 -21.66 -12.47 -23.47
CA ASP A 342 -20.38 -13.19 -23.50
C ASP A 342 -19.17 -12.38 -23.96
N ILE A 343 -19.24 -11.05 -24.11
CA ILE A 343 -18.11 -10.30 -24.71
C ILE A 343 -17.63 -9.08 -23.90
N ILE A 344 -18.42 -8.47 -23.01
CA ILE A 344 -17.97 -7.25 -22.30
C ILE A 344 -18.43 -7.24 -20.83
N ILE A 345 -17.49 -7.46 -19.91
CA ILE A 345 -17.66 -7.18 -18.47
C ILE A 345 -17.50 -5.67 -18.28
N ARG A 346 -18.58 -4.94 -17.98
CA ARG A 346 -18.57 -3.48 -17.76
C ARG A 346 -18.38 -3.07 -16.28
N THR A 347 -18.42 -4.04 -15.36
CA THR A 347 -18.22 -3.82 -13.91
C THR A 347 -16.88 -4.39 -13.47
N SER A 348 -16.24 -3.78 -12.48
CA SER A 348 -15.02 -4.28 -11.88
C SER A 348 -15.22 -5.71 -11.34
N LYS A 349 -14.36 -6.64 -11.78
CA LYS A 349 -14.31 -8.01 -11.27
C LYS A 349 -13.88 -7.97 -9.80
N LEU A 350 -14.69 -8.53 -8.91
CA LEU A 350 -14.31 -8.67 -7.50
C LEU A 350 -13.29 -9.79 -7.38
N LEU A 351 -12.16 -9.50 -6.75
CA LEU A 351 -11.08 -10.46 -6.48
C LEU A 351 -10.77 -10.45 -4.99
N ILE A 352 -10.94 -11.59 -4.34
CA ILE A 352 -10.61 -11.76 -2.92
C ILE A 352 -9.56 -12.87 -2.84
N PRO A 353 -8.29 -12.52 -2.57
CA PRO A 353 -7.25 -13.52 -2.33
C PRO A 353 -7.55 -14.23 -1.00
N VAL A 354 -7.46 -15.56 -1.02
CA VAL A 354 -7.67 -16.41 0.15
C VAL A 354 -6.37 -17.15 0.40
N THR A 355 -5.82 -16.97 1.60
CA THR A 355 -4.56 -17.60 2.03
C THR A 355 -4.73 -18.23 3.39
N CYS A 356 -4.31 -19.48 3.51
CA CYS A 356 -4.20 -20.21 4.77
C CYS A 356 -2.75 -20.62 4.98
N GLU A 357 -2.17 -20.24 6.11
CA GLU A 357 -0.82 -20.63 6.51
C GLU A 357 -0.89 -21.74 7.57
N PHE A 358 -0.04 -22.74 7.44
CA PHE A 358 0.07 -23.85 8.38
C PHE A 358 1.53 -23.94 8.85
N PRO A 359 1.78 -24.19 10.15
CA PRO A 359 3.15 -24.37 10.63
C PRO A 359 3.79 -25.61 10.01
N ARG A 360 5.08 -25.57 9.68
CA ARG A 360 5.80 -26.76 9.17
C ARG A 360 6.23 -27.75 10.26
N LEU A 361 6.22 -27.29 11.52
CA LEU A 361 6.65 -28.02 12.72
C LEU A 361 5.41 -28.28 13.59
N TYR A 362 5.23 -29.50 14.11
CA TYR A 362 3.97 -29.93 14.72
C TYR A 362 4.12 -30.47 16.16
N THR A 363 3.14 -30.16 17.02
CA THR A 363 2.91 -30.82 18.33
C THR A 363 1.80 -31.85 18.24
N ILE A 364 1.98 -33.02 18.86
CA ILE A 364 0.87 -33.71 19.53
C ILE A 364 1.37 -34.25 20.87
N SER A 365 0.90 -33.65 21.97
CA SER A 365 1.00 -34.23 23.30
C SER A 365 -0.38 -34.75 23.71
N GLU A 366 -0.71 -35.97 23.34
CA GLU A 366 -1.68 -36.78 24.08
C GLU A 366 -1.33 -38.25 23.81
N GLY A 367 -0.69 -38.86 24.80
CA GLY A 367 -0.40 -40.30 24.80
C GLY A 367 -1.70 -41.09 24.66
N TYR A 368 -1.56 -42.30 24.14
CA TYR A 368 -2.67 -43.22 23.89
C TYR A 368 -3.48 -43.47 25.18
N VAL A 369 -4.66 -42.86 25.29
CA VAL A 369 -5.68 -43.22 26.27
C VAL A 369 -6.86 -43.83 25.50
N PRO A 370 -7.26 -45.07 25.78
CA PRO A 370 -8.39 -45.69 25.11
C PRO A 370 -9.69 -44.98 25.53
N ASN A 371 -10.19 -44.16 24.61
CA ASN A 371 -11.55 -43.63 24.41
C ASN A 371 -12.08 -42.34 25.07
N LEU A 372 -12.71 -41.58 24.15
CA LEU A 372 -13.84 -40.64 24.23
C LEU A 372 -13.64 -39.20 24.75
N ARG A 373 -13.50 -38.32 23.74
CA ARG A 373 -13.61 -36.85 23.77
C ARG A 373 -12.51 -36.15 24.56
N ASN A 374 -11.52 -35.63 23.83
CA ASN A 374 -11.13 -34.23 23.94
C ASN A 374 -10.67 -33.75 22.57
N SER A 375 -11.28 -32.65 22.12
CA SER A 375 -10.89 -31.96 20.90
C SER A 375 -9.51 -31.32 21.12
N PRO A 376 -8.62 -31.29 20.11
CA PRO A 376 -7.41 -30.48 20.20
C PRO A 376 -7.80 -29.03 20.50
N LEU A 377 -7.00 -28.35 21.32
CA LEU A 377 -7.12 -26.92 21.53
C LEU A 377 -6.80 -26.22 20.19
N GLU A 378 -7.84 -25.94 19.40
CA GLU A 378 -7.74 -25.14 18.18
C GLU A 378 -7.53 -23.68 18.57
N ILE A 379 -6.27 -23.24 18.67
CA ILE A 379 -5.97 -21.81 18.70
C ILE A 379 -6.16 -21.29 17.27
N MET A 380 -7.40 -20.92 16.97
CA MET A 380 -7.77 -20.29 15.72
C MET A 380 -7.26 -18.85 15.71
N SER A 381 -6.20 -18.59 14.94
CA SER A 381 -5.89 -17.24 14.47
C SER A 381 -6.28 -17.12 13.00
N HIS A 382 -6.78 -15.96 12.61
CA HIS A 382 -7.29 -15.72 11.26
C HIS A 382 -6.21 -16.01 10.22
N ASN A 383 -6.56 -16.79 9.19
CA ASN A 383 -5.68 -17.30 8.14
C ASN A 383 -4.62 -18.33 8.58
N HIS A 384 -4.56 -18.77 9.85
CA HIS A 384 -3.65 -19.84 10.27
C HIS A 384 -4.44 -21.14 10.57
N GLY A 385 -4.01 -22.26 10.00
CA GLY A 385 -4.61 -23.58 10.20
C GLY A 385 -3.63 -24.61 10.74
N VAL A 386 -4.12 -25.80 11.10
CA VAL A 386 -3.31 -26.93 11.59
C VAL A 386 -3.35 -28.09 10.59
N PHE A 387 -2.17 -28.61 10.22
CA PHE A 387 -2.02 -29.78 9.33
C PHE A 387 -1.44 -30.97 10.11
N PRO A 388 -2.27 -31.80 10.77
CA PRO A 388 -1.81 -32.77 11.76
C PRO A 388 -1.17 -34.03 11.16
N PHE A 389 -0.08 -34.48 11.79
CA PHE A 389 0.52 -35.81 11.64
C PHE A 389 0.26 -36.64 12.89
N ILE A 390 0.11 -37.95 12.74
CA ILE A 390 -0.06 -38.90 13.84
C ILE A 390 1.11 -39.89 13.86
N LEU A 391 1.51 -40.32 15.05
CA LEU A 391 2.46 -41.41 15.26
C LEU A 391 1.66 -42.68 15.57
N GLU A 392 1.59 -43.60 14.62
CA GLU A 392 0.88 -44.87 14.76
C GLU A 392 1.84 -46.03 15.00
N ILE A 393 1.39 -47.03 15.78
CA ILE A 393 2.10 -48.29 16.00
C ILE A 393 1.31 -49.37 15.28
N PHE A 394 1.99 -50.13 14.43
CA PHE A 394 1.41 -51.15 13.56
C PHE A 394 1.70 -52.56 14.08
N LYS A 395 0.80 -53.49 13.77
CA LYS A 395 0.94 -54.90 14.18
C LYS A 395 2.05 -55.62 13.42
N ASP A 396 2.36 -55.19 12.20
CA ASP A 396 3.22 -55.89 11.27
C ASP A 396 3.94 -54.93 10.29
N ASN A 397 4.64 -55.49 9.30
CA ASN A 397 5.50 -54.74 8.37
C ASN A 397 4.76 -54.24 7.13
N GLU A 398 3.46 -54.54 7.05
CA GLU A 398 2.56 -54.14 5.99
C GLU A 398 2.02 -52.72 6.25
N PHE A 399 2.08 -52.24 7.50
CA PHE A 399 1.65 -50.90 7.92
C PHE A 399 0.18 -50.59 7.57
N GLU A 400 -0.68 -51.61 7.57
CA GLU A 400 -2.12 -51.47 7.29
C GLU A 400 -2.96 -51.41 8.58
N GLU A 401 -2.63 -52.22 9.59
CA GLU A 401 -3.41 -52.32 10.83
C GLU A 401 -2.68 -51.71 12.05
N PRO A 402 -3.07 -50.50 12.49
CA PRO A 402 -2.55 -49.91 13.72
C PRO A 402 -3.25 -50.42 15.00
N TYR A 403 -2.53 -50.38 16.13
CA TYR A 403 -3.09 -50.63 17.47
C TYR A 403 -3.97 -49.46 17.92
N ARG A 404 -5.28 -49.46 17.59
CA ARG A 404 -6.22 -48.36 17.94
C ARG A 404 -7.12 -48.61 19.14
N GLU A 405 -7.44 -49.86 19.42
CA GLU A 405 -8.38 -50.25 20.50
C GLU A 405 -7.69 -50.94 21.68
N THR A 406 -6.49 -51.47 21.47
CA THR A 406 -5.73 -52.23 22.45
C THR A 406 -4.30 -51.70 22.56
N LEU A 407 -3.79 -51.67 23.79
CA LEU A 407 -2.39 -51.33 24.02
C LEU A 407 -1.45 -52.37 23.38
N PRO A 408 -0.39 -51.95 22.70
CA PRO A 408 0.59 -52.87 22.14
C PRO A 408 1.37 -53.53 23.27
N ILE A 409 1.17 -54.84 23.44
CA ILE A 409 1.93 -55.69 24.36
C ILE A 409 2.91 -56.53 23.53
N LEU A 410 4.20 -56.26 23.66
CA LEU A 410 5.25 -56.85 22.83
C LEU A 410 6.32 -57.53 23.68
N LYS A 411 6.91 -58.61 23.16
CA LYS A 411 8.04 -59.31 23.78
C LYS A 411 9.36 -58.77 23.24
N LEU A 412 10.45 -58.92 24.00
CA LEU A 412 11.79 -58.49 23.59
C LEU A 412 12.32 -59.13 22.30
N ARG A 413 11.71 -60.22 21.83
CA ARG A 413 12.07 -60.89 20.56
C ARG A 413 11.26 -60.38 19.37
N ASP A 414 10.23 -59.59 19.63
CA ASP A 414 9.33 -59.09 18.60
C ASP A 414 9.97 -57.87 17.91
N SER A 415 9.35 -57.45 16.80
CA SER A 415 9.67 -56.19 16.13
C SER A 415 8.57 -55.17 16.39
N LEU A 416 8.98 -53.95 16.68
CA LEU A 416 8.10 -52.80 16.79
C LEU A 416 8.03 -52.10 15.44
N TYR A 417 6.83 -52.01 14.88
CA TYR A 417 6.54 -51.28 13.65
C TYR A 417 5.82 -49.98 13.99
N PHE A 418 6.34 -48.85 13.55
CA PHE A 418 5.71 -47.55 13.79
C PHE A 418 5.81 -46.67 12.55
N GLY A 419 4.82 -45.81 12.38
CA GLY A 419 4.73 -44.91 11.23
C GLY A 419 4.31 -43.51 11.64
N ILE A 420 4.84 -42.52 10.94
CA ILE A 420 4.33 -41.16 10.98
C ILE A 420 3.40 -41.01 9.79
N GLU A 421 2.11 -40.83 10.05
CA GLU A 421 1.06 -40.71 9.04
C GLU A 421 0.45 -39.30 9.00
N PRO A 422 0.26 -38.69 7.82
CA PRO A 422 -0.53 -37.47 7.71
C PRO A 422 -2.04 -37.78 7.85
N LEU A 423 -2.82 -36.95 8.53
CA LEU A 423 -4.30 -37.10 8.50
C LEU A 423 -4.89 -36.84 7.10
N VAL A 424 -4.14 -36.11 6.25
CA VAL A 424 -4.53 -35.76 4.89
C VAL A 424 -3.33 -35.90 3.97
N HIS A 425 -3.39 -36.81 3.00
CA HIS A 425 -2.40 -36.88 1.93
C HIS A 425 -2.40 -35.56 1.14
N VAL A 426 -1.26 -34.98 0.74
CA VAL A 426 -1.20 -33.78 -0.13
C VAL A 426 -0.08 -33.96 -1.16
N ASN A 427 -0.41 -33.80 -2.44
CA ASN A 427 0.56 -33.90 -3.53
C ASN A 427 1.50 -32.69 -3.53
N GLY A 428 2.76 -32.88 -3.93
CA GLY A 428 3.76 -31.81 -3.98
C GLY A 428 4.54 -31.58 -2.68
N LEU A 429 4.18 -32.26 -1.58
CA LEU A 429 4.86 -32.19 -0.30
C LEU A 429 5.55 -33.51 0.06
N GLU A 430 6.65 -33.42 0.80
CA GLU A 430 7.38 -34.55 1.37
C GLU A 430 7.69 -34.25 2.84
N SER A 431 7.74 -35.29 3.67
CA SER A 431 8.18 -35.17 5.06
C SER A 431 9.59 -35.71 5.30
N LEU A 432 10.24 -35.25 6.36
CA LEU A 432 11.46 -35.78 6.93
C LEU A 432 11.25 -35.97 8.43
N VAL A 433 11.57 -37.16 8.93
CA VAL A 433 11.64 -37.40 10.38
C VAL A 433 12.98 -36.89 10.87
N GLU A 434 12.99 -35.74 11.52
CA GLU A 434 14.21 -35.08 11.98
C GLU A 434 14.81 -35.82 13.18
N SER A 435 13.98 -36.25 14.14
CA SER A 435 14.45 -37.03 15.27
C SER A 435 13.35 -37.93 15.81
N CYS A 436 13.69 -39.13 16.26
CA CYS A 436 12.82 -40.00 17.05
C CYS A 436 13.61 -40.56 18.23
N PHE A 437 13.06 -40.45 19.43
CA PHE A 437 13.67 -41.00 20.64
C PHE A 437 12.62 -41.64 21.54
N ALA A 438 13.07 -42.57 22.37
CA ALA A 438 12.23 -43.25 23.33
C ALA A 438 12.54 -42.81 24.76
N THR A 439 11.54 -42.90 25.63
CA THR A 439 11.61 -42.61 27.08
C THR A 439 10.80 -43.67 27.85
N PRO A 440 11.13 -43.91 29.13
CA PRO A 440 10.36 -44.83 29.98
C PRO A 440 9.03 -44.26 30.47
N THR A 441 8.79 -42.95 30.34
CA THR A 441 7.48 -42.32 30.64
C THR A 441 7.02 -41.42 29.49
N SER A 442 5.78 -40.95 29.54
CA SER A 442 5.20 -40.06 28.53
C SER A 442 5.82 -38.66 28.47
N LYS A 443 6.77 -38.32 29.36
CA LYS A 443 7.40 -37.00 29.44
C LYS A 443 8.55 -36.87 28.43
N ILE A 444 8.47 -35.82 27.61
CA ILE A 444 9.42 -35.52 26.53
C ILE A 444 10.77 -35.01 27.08
N ASP A 445 10.74 -34.35 28.23
CA ASP A 445 11.84 -33.67 28.91
C ASP A 445 12.61 -34.56 29.89
N GLU A 446 12.40 -35.88 29.86
CA GLU A 446 13.19 -36.81 30.65
C GLU A 446 14.68 -36.79 30.27
N ILE A 447 15.53 -37.02 31.27
CA ILE A 447 16.98 -37.11 31.10
C ILE A 447 17.35 -38.38 30.30
N LEU A 448 16.60 -39.48 30.50
CA LEU A 448 16.86 -40.76 29.86
C LEU A 448 16.17 -40.83 28.50
N LYS A 449 16.91 -40.50 27.43
CA LYS A 449 16.43 -40.57 26.04
C LYS A 449 17.23 -41.55 25.23
N TYR A 450 16.54 -42.48 24.56
CA TYR A 450 17.15 -43.40 23.60
C TYR A 450 16.83 -42.99 22.18
N TYR A 451 17.80 -42.43 21.45
CA TYR A 451 17.58 -41.91 20.10
C TYR A 451 17.62 -43.03 19.05
N LEU A 452 16.49 -43.23 18.36
CA LEU A 452 16.36 -44.10 17.19
C LEU A 452 16.79 -43.35 15.92
N ILE A 453 16.38 -42.09 15.82
CA ILE A 453 16.67 -41.20 14.70
C ILE A 453 17.13 -39.85 15.27
N ARG A 454 18.17 -39.28 14.68
CA ARG A 454 18.71 -37.97 15.07
C ARG A 454 19.23 -37.23 13.84
N ASP A 455 18.85 -35.96 13.70
CA ASP A 455 19.22 -35.08 12.58
C ASP A 455 18.90 -35.66 11.18
N GLY A 456 17.80 -36.40 11.08
CA GLY A 456 17.36 -37.10 9.86
C GLY A 456 18.09 -38.41 9.61
N CYS A 457 18.97 -38.84 10.51
CA CYS A 457 19.76 -40.06 10.39
C CYS A 457 19.29 -41.13 11.36
N VAL A 458 19.24 -42.38 10.89
CA VAL A 458 19.16 -43.55 11.77
C VAL A 458 20.40 -43.55 12.69
N SER A 459 20.15 -43.46 14.00
CA SER A 459 21.18 -43.46 15.05
C SER A 459 21.44 -44.85 15.62
N ASP A 460 20.46 -45.74 15.51
CA ASP A 460 20.54 -47.15 15.89
C ASP A 460 20.49 -48.00 14.60
N ASP A 461 21.58 -48.68 14.28
CA ASP A 461 21.71 -49.49 13.05
C ASP A 461 20.68 -50.63 12.94
N SER A 462 19.96 -50.95 14.02
CA SER A 462 18.85 -51.90 14.01
C SER A 462 17.54 -51.33 13.45
N VAL A 463 17.42 -50.01 13.35
CA VAL A 463 16.24 -49.35 12.79
C VAL A 463 16.24 -49.45 11.27
N LYS A 464 15.15 -49.99 10.72
CA LYS A 464 14.92 -50.07 9.27
C LYS A 464 13.81 -49.11 8.88
N GLN A 465 14.08 -48.28 7.88
CA GLN A 465 13.06 -47.41 7.28
C GLN A 465 12.47 -48.07 6.03
N TYR A 466 11.14 -48.08 5.95
CA TYR A 466 10.36 -48.59 4.82
C TYR A 466 9.86 -47.43 3.96
N THR A 467 9.76 -47.67 2.65
CA THR A 467 9.25 -46.68 1.70
C THR A 467 7.72 -46.76 1.65
N ALA A 468 7.04 -45.72 2.11
CA ALA A 468 5.60 -45.58 1.97
C ALA A 468 5.21 -45.13 0.55
N ARG A 469 3.95 -45.39 0.15
CA ARG A 469 3.39 -44.88 -1.11
C ARG A 469 3.17 -43.37 -1.08
N ASP A 470 2.89 -42.82 0.09
CA ASP A 470 2.77 -41.39 0.34
C ASP A 470 4.13 -40.83 0.79
N HIS A 471 4.66 -39.84 0.07
CA HIS A 471 5.94 -39.20 0.40
C HIS A 471 5.92 -38.47 1.76
N LEU A 472 4.72 -38.13 2.25
CA LEU A 472 4.49 -37.57 3.58
C LEU A 472 4.50 -38.63 4.70
N ALA A 473 4.20 -39.89 4.39
CA ALA A 473 4.21 -40.97 5.36
C ALA A 473 5.61 -41.57 5.48
N LYS A 474 6.04 -41.92 6.70
CA LYS A 474 7.35 -42.55 6.94
C LYS A 474 7.19 -43.72 7.90
N HIS A 475 7.65 -44.89 7.47
CA HIS A 475 7.49 -46.17 8.16
C HIS A 475 8.82 -46.69 8.69
N PHE A 476 8.82 -47.22 9.92
CA PHE A 476 10.02 -47.70 10.59
C PHE A 476 9.77 -49.02 11.32
N GLN A 477 10.81 -49.83 11.40
CA GLN A 477 10.89 -51.04 12.21
C GLN A 477 12.11 -50.95 13.13
N VAL A 478 11.94 -51.35 14.39
CA VAL A 478 13.04 -51.53 15.35
C VAL A 478 12.80 -52.78 16.19
N PRO A 479 13.82 -53.57 16.56
CA PRO A 479 13.67 -54.63 17.56
C PRO A 479 13.14 -54.06 18.87
N VAL A 480 12.21 -54.76 19.52
CA VAL A 480 11.64 -54.31 20.80
C VAL A 480 12.75 -54.23 21.85
N PHE A 481 12.82 -53.11 22.56
CA PHE A 481 13.80 -52.84 23.61
C PHE A 481 13.12 -52.40 24.91
N LYS A 482 13.88 -52.39 25.99
CA LYS A 482 13.44 -51.89 27.31
C LYS A 482 14.51 -51.03 27.97
N PHE A 483 14.08 -50.13 28.82
CA PHE A 483 14.98 -49.38 29.70
C PHE A 483 15.46 -50.24 30.87
N VAL A 484 16.69 -50.01 31.31
CA VAL A 484 17.29 -50.74 32.42
C VAL A 484 16.73 -50.22 33.75
N GLY A 485 16.00 -51.07 34.47
CA GLY A 485 15.40 -50.76 35.78
C GLY A 485 14.22 -51.71 36.07
N LYS A 486 13.91 -51.97 37.34
CA LYS A 486 12.80 -52.87 37.71
C LYS A 486 11.40 -52.26 37.43
N ASP A 487 11.32 -50.94 37.35
CA ASP A 487 10.05 -50.21 37.27
C ASP A 487 9.68 -49.75 35.84
N HIS A 488 10.57 -49.92 34.86
CA HIS A 488 10.35 -49.48 33.48
C HIS A 488 9.74 -50.59 32.62
N LYS A 489 8.42 -50.80 32.77
CA LYS A 489 7.64 -51.76 31.95
C LYS A 489 7.06 -51.15 30.67
N GLU A 490 7.12 -49.83 30.56
CA GLU A 490 6.53 -49.05 29.49
C GLU A 490 7.62 -48.35 28.69
N VAL A 491 7.37 -48.21 27.38
CA VAL A 491 8.18 -47.41 26.46
C VAL A 491 7.27 -46.44 25.73
N PHE A 492 7.69 -45.18 25.65
CA PHE A 492 7.05 -44.13 24.86
C PHE A 492 8.00 -43.72 23.74
N LEU A 493 7.45 -43.40 22.58
CA LEU A 493 8.17 -42.90 21.42
C LEU A 493 7.84 -41.43 21.20
N HIS A 494 8.85 -40.64 20.86
CA HIS A 494 8.76 -39.22 20.64
C HIS A 494 9.45 -38.85 19.33
N CYS A 495 8.71 -38.31 18.36
CA CYS A 495 9.20 -38.01 17.01
C CYS A 495 8.97 -36.56 16.61
N ARG A 496 9.96 -35.95 15.96
CA ARG A 496 9.88 -34.62 15.35
C ARG A 496 9.88 -34.77 13.84
N VAL A 497 8.90 -34.14 13.20
CA VAL A 497 8.64 -34.26 11.77
C VAL A 497 8.69 -32.87 11.15
N LEU A 498 9.33 -32.81 10.00
CA LEU A 498 9.47 -31.62 9.17
C LEU A 498 8.81 -31.88 7.82
N VAL A 499 8.08 -30.90 7.28
CA VAL A 499 7.51 -30.97 5.93
C VAL A 499 8.22 -29.98 5.01
N CYS A 500 8.53 -30.44 3.80
CA CYS A 500 9.15 -29.66 2.75
C CYS A 500 8.34 -29.76 1.44
N GLY A 501 8.59 -28.83 0.51
CA GLY A 501 8.13 -28.98 -0.87
C GLY A 501 9.00 -30.00 -1.61
N MET A 502 8.38 -30.93 -2.34
CA MET A 502 9.12 -31.98 -3.07
C MET A 502 10.06 -31.42 -4.15
N LEU A 503 9.76 -30.25 -4.70
CA LEU A 503 10.56 -29.60 -5.76
C LEU A 503 11.66 -28.69 -5.22
N ASP A 504 11.76 -28.50 -3.91
CA ASP A 504 12.79 -27.66 -3.31
C ASP A 504 14.06 -28.47 -3.02
N GLU A 505 15.00 -28.45 -3.97
CA GLU A 505 16.29 -29.15 -3.87
C GLU A 505 17.19 -28.63 -2.74
N ARG A 506 16.93 -27.42 -2.23
CA ARG A 506 17.68 -26.85 -1.10
C ARG A 506 17.05 -27.17 0.24
N SER A 507 15.86 -27.77 0.24
CA SER A 507 15.13 -28.08 1.46
C SER A 507 15.87 -29.08 2.35
N ARG A 508 15.58 -29.05 3.65
CA ARG A 508 16.15 -30.00 4.60
C ARG A 508 15.78 -31.45 4.25
N CYS A 509 14.61 -31.69 3.65
CA CYS A 509 14.18 -33.02 3.20
C CYS A 509 15.06 -33.52 2.04
N ALA A 510 15.35 -32.67 1.05
CA ALA A 510 16.26 -33.00 -0.05
C ALA A 510 17.71 -33.24 0.42
N GLN A 511 18.16 -32.50 1.45
CA GLN A 511 19.47 -32.71 2.07
C GLN A 511 19.59 -34.05 2.82
N GLY A 512 18.47 -34.68 3.21
CA GLY A 512 18.46 -36.00 3.83
C GLY A 512 19.21 -36.06 5.17
N CYS A 513 20.06 -37.06 5.37
CA CYS A 513 20.75 -37.30 6.64
C CYS A 513 22.08 -36.53 6.76
N HIS A 514 22.27 -35.73 7.81
CA HIS A 514 23.53 -34.99 8.08
C HIS A 514 24.43 -35.75 9.06
N ARG A 515 25.43 -36.50 8.56
CA ARG A 515 26.33 -37.32 9.42
C ARG A 515 27.54 -36.59 10.03
N ARG A 516 27.76 -35.29 9.80
CA ARG A 516 28.90 -34.55 10.41
C ARG A 516 28.64 -33.05 10.61
N MET A 517 28.75 -32.58 11.85
CA MET A 517 29.25 -31.24 12.15
C MET A 517 30.57 -31.36 12.93
N ARG A 518 31.64 -30.80 12.36
CA ARG A 518 32.80 -30.35 13.13
C ARG A 518 32.24 -29.28 14.08
N ARG A 519 32.58 -29.32 15.38
CA ARG A 519 32.11 -28.35 16.38
C ARG A 519 32.31 -26.92 15.86
N ASP A 520 31.23 -26.29 15.41
CA ASP A 520 31.10 -24.84 15.40
C ASP A 520 30.27 -24.47 16.62
N THR A 521 30.78 -23.50 17.36
CA THR A 521 30.09 -22.80 18.44
C THR A 521 28.90 -22.08 17.83
N ALA A 522 27.72 -22.70 17.87
CA ALA A 522 26.47 -22.05 17.51
C ALA A 522 26.02 -21.20 18.70
N GLU A 523 25.92 -19.90 18.44
CA GLU A 523 25.28 -18.90 19.28
C GLU A 523 23.89 -19.37 19.73
N GLU A 524 23.63 -19.21 21.02
CA GLU A 524 22.29 -19.28 21.59
C GLU A 524 21.44 -18.15 21.01
N ASP A 525 20.68 -18.46 19.97
CA ASP A 525 19.55 -17.64 19.54
C ASP A 525 18.36 -18.55 19.22
N THR A 526 17.75 -19.11 20.27
CA THR A 526 16.44 -19.78 20.20
C THR A 526 15.58 -19.46 21.42
N ALA A 527 15.37 -18.17 21.66
CA ALA A 527 14.21 -17.73 22.42
C ALA A 527 13.00 -17.66 21.47
N GLY A 528 12.14 -18.70 21.44
CA GLY A 528 10.82 -18.53 20.80
C GLY A 528 10.02 -19.75 20.34
N LEU A 529 10.58 -20.96 20.21
CA LEU A 529 9.78 -22.14 19.85
C LEU A 529 9.92 -23.24 20.89
N GLN A 530 8.91 -23.38 21.75
CA GLN A 530 8.74 -24.57 22.59
C GLN A 530 8.70 -25.80 21.66
N ASN A 531 9.73 -26.65 21.71
CA ASN A 531 9.96 -27.75 20.77
C ASN A 531 8.78 -28.72 20.73
N GLN A 532 8.13 -28.77 19.57
CA GLN A 532 6.90 -29.52 19.34
C GLN A 532 7.22 -30.93 18.81
N VAL A 533 6.78 -31.99 19.52
CA VAL A 533 7.16 -33.40 19.29
C VAL A 533 5.92 -34.30 19.33
N LEU A 534 5.79 -35.25 18.40
CA LEU A 534 4.75 -36.30 18.35
C LEU A 534 5.05 -37.38 19.40
N THR A 535 4.07 -37.78 20.21
CA THR A 535 4.26 -38.83 21.23
C THR A 535 3.36 -40.04 20.98
N GLY A 536 3.89 -41.25 21.11
CA GLY A 536 3.17 -42.51 20.95
C GLY A 536 3.53 -43.52 22.04
N GLY A 537 2.57 -44.35 22.45
CA GLY A 537 2.66 -45.26 23.60
C GLY A 537 1.57 -44.99 24.64
N PRO A 538 1.47 -45.78 25.74
CA PRO A 538 2.51 -46.70 26.20
C PRO A 538 2.61 -47.99 25.38
N ILE A 539 3.84 -48.44 25.16
CA ILE A 539 4.16 -49.77 24.66
C ILE A 539 4.51 -50.63 25.87
N LEU A 540 3.71 -51.66 26.12
CA LEU A 540 3.91 -52.56 27.25
C LEU A 540 4.85 -53.68 26.83
N ILE A 541 5.95 -53.83 27.55
CA ILE A 541 6.89 -54.92 27.30
C ILE A 541 6.48 -56.10 28.18
N ASP A 542 6.17 -57.24 27.58
CA ASP A 542 5.89 -58.51 28.29
C ASP A 542 7.21 -59.21 28.66
N TRP A 543 7.33 -59.58 29.94
CA TRP A 543 8.58 -60.03 30.55
C TRP A 543 8.77 -61.53 30.44
N GLY A 544 7.70 -62.28 30.09
CA GLY A 544 7.71 -63.73 29.99
C GLY A 544 8.42 -64.38 31.17
N GLU A 545 7.72 -64.54 32.30
CA GLU A 545 8.15 -65.53 33.29
C GLU A 545 8.11 -66.95 32.71
#